data_AF-A0A2E0QRB6-F1
#
_entry.id   AF-A0A2E0QRB6-F1
#
_cell.length_a   1.000
_cell.length_b   1.000
_cell.length_c   1.000
_cell.angle_alpha   90.00
_cell.angle_beta   90.00
_cell.angle_gamma   90.00
#
_symmetry.space_group_name_H-M   'P 1'
#
loop_
_entity.id
_entity.type
_entity.pdbx_description
1 polymer ?
#
loop_
_entity_poly.entity_id
_entity_poly.type
_entity_poly.pdbx_seq_one_letter_code
_entity_poly.pdbx_strand_id
1 'polypeptide(L)'
;MKKVSGNIPFLIGLGASVVFVILLLVQSTEPAGTVGIILLAIFPLLISTLISLFLSKKSARVLSTVGIVAFILWFLFYYMMIFYWEPDPQAAIGLLYLGIVSLPVMIPIWIITLVLNRRKTLPTEPVHFESKDS
;
A
#
# COMPACT_ATOMS: atom_id res chain seq x y z
N MET A 1 -6.16 -27.85 -8.16
CA MET A 1 -5.54 -26.57 -8.59
C MET A 1 -5.49 -25.62 -7.40
N LYS A 2 -4.30 -25.32 -6.87
CA LYS A 2 -4.12 -24.43 -5.71
C LYS A 2 -4.54 -23.00 -6.08
N LYS A 3 -5.42 -22.41 -5.28
CA LYS A 3 -5.94 -21.04 -5.45
C LYS A 3 -4.83 -20.02 -5.19
N VAL A 4 -4.04 -19.70 -6.21
CA VAL A 4 -2.99 -18.65 -6.18
C VAL A 4 -3.61 -17.24 -5.98
N SER A 5 -4.93 -17.09 -6.04
CA SER A 5 -5.64 -15.79 -6.00
C SER A 5 -5.69 -15.11 -4.61
N GLY A 6 -4.93 -15.57 -3.61
CA GLY A 6 -5.05 -15.08 -2.24
C GLY A 6 -4.49 -13.68 -2.01
N ASN A 7 -3.34 -13.37 -2.61
CA ASN A 7 -2.44 -12.34 -2.08
C ASN A 7 -1.99 -11.31 -3.15
N ILE A 8 -2.88 -10.97 -4.09
CA ILE A 8 -2.63 -9.95 -5.14
C ILE A 8 -2.08 -8.62 -4.56
N PRO A 9 -2.71 -7.98 -3.54
CA PRO A 9 -2.18 -6.72 -3.00
C PRO A 9 -0.77 -6.88 -2.41
N PHE A 10 -0.49 -8.02 -1.77
CA PHE A 10 0.83 -8.30 -1.23
C PHE A 10 1.89 -8.44 -2.34
N LEU A 11 1.59 -9.19 -3.41
CA LEU A 11 2.52 -9.36 -4.52
C LEU A 11 2.81 -8.03 -5.23
N ILE A 12 1.79 -7.19 -5.41
CA ILE A 12 1.95 -5.84 -5.98
C ILE A 12 2.82 -4.98 -5.06
N GLY A 13 2.52 -4.93 -3.76
CA GLY A 13 3.28 -4.14 -2.79
C GLY A 13 4.73 -4.60 -2.65
N LEU A 14 4.97 -5.92 -2.66
CA LEU A 14 6.31 -6.50 -2.63
C LEU A 14 7.10 -6.18 -3.89
N GLY A 15 6.50 -6.41 -5.07
CA GLY A 15 7.14 -6.12 -6.35
C GLY A 15 7.49 -4.64 -6.50
N ALA A 16 6.57 -3.76 -6.12
CA ALA A 16 6.79 -2.31 -6.13
C ALA A 16 7.89 -1.88 -5.16
N SER A 17 7.93 -2.45 -3.95
CA SER A 17 9.00 -2.17 -2.97
C SER A 17 10.37 -2.52 -3.54
N VAL A 18 10.50 -3.69 -4.18
CA VAL A 18 11.76 -4.12 -4.82
C VAL A 18 12.17 -3.15 -5.93
N VAL A 19 11.24 -2.78 -6.82
CA VAL A 19 11.51 -1.84 -7.91
C VAL A 19 11.96 -0.48 -7.37
N PHE A 20 11.29 0.05 -6.34
CA PHE A 20 11.65 1.34 -5.75
C PHE A 20 13.03 1.32 -5.09
N VAL A 21 13.36 0.26 -4.36
CA VAL A 21 14.71 0.10 -3.79
C VAL A 21 15.76 0.11 -4.90
N ILE A 22 15.54 -0.63 -6.00
CA ILE A 22 16.48 -0.66 -7.14
C ILE A 22 16.62 0.73 -7.76
N LEU A 23 15.51 1.41 -8.06
CA LEU A 23 15.53 2.75 -8.67
C LEU A 23 16.28 3.77 -7.81
N LEU A 24 16.13 3.69 -6.49
CA LEU A 24 16.79 4.61 -5.56
C LEU A 24 18.27 4.29 -5.36
N LEU A 25 18.64 2.99 -5.34
CA LEU A 25 20.04 2.58 -5.26
C LEU A 25 20.82 2.98 -6.52
N VAL A 26 20.22 2.89 -7.70
CA VAL A 26 20.85 3.33 -8.96
C VAL A 26 21.15 4.83 -8.96
N GLN A 27 20.31 5.65 -8.31
CA GLN A 27 20.51 7.11 -8.22
C GLN A 27 21.46 7.53 -7.10
N SER A 28 21.87 6.60 -6.22
CA SER A 28 22.65 6.92 -5.03
C SER A 28 24.15 6.88 -5.32
N THR A 29 24.85 8.00 -5.10
CA THR A 29 26.32 8.09 -5.11
C THR A 29 26.96 7.56 -3.82
N GLU A 30 26.28 7.67 -2.68
CA GLU A 30 26.74 7.15 -1.37
C GLU A 30 25.76 6.12 -0.78
N PRO A 31 26.04 4.81 -0.85
CA PRO A 31 25.06 3.77 -0.53
C PRO A 31 24.57 3.78 0.92
N ALA A 32 25.47 4.06 1.88
CA ALA A 32 25.20 3.84 3.30
C ALA A 32 24.16 4.81 3.89
N GLY A 33 24.24 6.11 3.55
CA GLY A 33 23.25 7.10 3.97
C GLY A 33 21.91 6.93 3.25
N THR A 34 21.95 6.48 2.00
CA THR A 34 20.77 6.33 1.14
C THR A 34 19.88 5.17 1.57
N VAL A 35 20.41 4.07 2.14
CA VAL A 35 19.57 2.94 2.60
C VAL A 35 18.55 3.37 3.66
N GLY A 36 18.95 4.20 4.64
CA GLY A 36 18.04 4.68 5.68
C GLY A 36 16.93 5.57 5.13
N ILE A 37 17.27 6.44 4.17
CA ILE A 37 16.34 7.32 3.48
C ILE A 37 15.36 6.50 2.63
N ILE A 38 15.86 5.52 1.89
CA ILE A 38 15.06 4.60 1.08
C ILE A 38 14.04 3.89 1.95
N LEU A 39 14.49 3.30 3.07
CA LEU A 39 13.61 2.56 3.97
C LEU A 39 12.49 3.44 4.52
N LEU A 40 12.77 4.71 4.85
CA LEU A 40 11.76 5.62 5.34
C LEU A 40 10.78 6.05 4.22
N ALA A 41 11.29 6.27 3.01
CA ALA A 41 10.48 6.67 1.86
C ALA A 41 9.51 5.56 1.42
N ILE A 42 9.95 4.28 1.46
CA ILE A 42 9.11 3.11 1.12
C ILE A 42 8.33 2.55 2.31
N PHE A 43 8.56 3.04 3.53
CA PHE A 43 7.92 2.54 4.76
C PHE A 43 6.39 2.39 4.64
N PRO A 44 5.64 3.37 4.09
CA PRO A 44 4.19 3.24 3.95
C PRO A 44 3.77 2.08 3.03
N LEU A 45 4.56 1.81 1.99
CA LEU A 45 4.35 0.68 1.08
C LEU A 45 4.64 -0.65 1.77
N LEU A 46 5.70 -0.73 2.59
CA LEU A 46 6.02 -1.91 3.39
C LEU A 46 4.91 -2.24 4.39
N ILE A 47 4.39 -1.25 5.11
CA ILE A 47 3.26 -1.44 6.03
C ILE A 47 2.01 -1.91 5.29
N SER A 48 1.71 -1.30 4.13
CA SER A 48 0.56 -1.72 3.30
C SER A 48 0.71 -3.16 2.79
N THR A 49 1.93 -3.55 2.43
CA THR A 49 2.27 -4.92 2.03
C THR A 49 2.09 -5.90 3.18
N LEU A 50 2.56 -5.54 4.38
CA LEU A 50 2.42 -6.35 5.59
C LEU A 50 0.95 -6.54 5.98
N ILE A 51 0.15 -5.46 5.99
CA ILE A 51 -1.30 -5.52 6.24
C ILE A 51 -1.99 -6.48 5.26
N SER A 52 -1.58 -6.44 4.00
CA SER A 52 -2.15 -7.25 2.92
C SER A 52 -2.04 -8.76 3.17
N LEU A 53 -1.03 -9.23 3.93
CA LEU A 53 -0.87 -10.64 4.29
C LEU A 53 -1.99 -11.15 5.20
N PHE A 54 -2.60 -10.27 5.99
CA PHE A 54 -3.59 -10.64 7.01
C PHE A 54 -5.04 -10.44 6.53
N LEU A 55 -5.24 -10.07 5.26
CA LEU A 55 -6.57 -9.77 4.71
C LEU A 55 -7.27 -11.04 4.23
N SER A 56 -8.42 -11.35 4.82
CA SER A 56 -9.28 -12.47 4.43
C SER A 56 -10.45 -12.01 3.54
N LYS A 57 -10.91 -10.77 3.71
CA LYS A 57 -12.08 -10.22 3.01
C LYS A 57 -11.72 -9.66 1.63
N LYS A 58 -12.57 -9.92 0.64
CA LYS A 58 -12.42 -9.36 -0.71
C LYS A 58 -12.44 -7.81 -0.70
N SER A 59 -13.36 -7.20 0.05
CA SER A 59 -13.45 -5.74 0.14
C SER A 59 -12.19 -5.10 0.74
N ALA A 60 -11.65 -5.69 1.81
CA ALA A 60 -10.40 -5.23 2.41
C ALA A 60 -9.21 -5.38 1.44
N ARG A 61 -9.14 -6.51 0.70
CA ARG A 61 -8.09 -6.73 -0.31
C ARG A 61 -8.16 -5.71 -1.44
N VAL A 62 -9.36 -5.40 -1.94
CA VAL A 62 -9.55 -4.38 -2.99
C VAL A 62 -9.11 -3.01 -2.49
N LEU A 63 -9.56 -2.59 -1.30
CA LEU A 63 -9.17 -1.30 -0.74
C LEU A 63 -7.65 -1.20 -0.53
N SER A 64 -7.04 -2.27 0.01
CA SER A 64 -5.59 -2.35 0.18
C SER A 64 -4.84 -2.27 -1.16
N THR A 65 -5.36 -2.92 -2.20
CA THR A 65 -4.78 -2.85 -3.55
C THR A 65 -4.83 -1.44 -4.11
N VAL A 66 -5.99 -0.78 -4.01
CA VAL A 66 -6.16 0.61 -4.47
C VAL A 66 -5.22 1.55 -3.71
N GLY A 67 -5.10 1.40 -2.39
CA GLY A 67 -4.17 2.19 -1.58
C GLY A 67 -2.70 2.00 -1.99
N ILE A 68 -2.29 0.75 -2.22
CA ILE A 68 -0.94 0.43 -2.70
C ILE A 68 -0.67 1.07 -4.07
N VAL A 69 -1.60 0.90 -5.03
CA VAL A 69 -1.44 1.46 -6.37
C VAL A 69 -1.42 2.99 -6.34
N ALA A 70 -2.30 3.62 -5.56
CA ALA A 70 -2.31 5.07 -5.40
C ALA A 70 -1.00 5.59 -4.81
N PHE A 71 -0.47 4.92 -3.78
CA PHE A 71 0.83 5.26 -3.21
C PHE A 71 1.96 5.10 -4.24
N ILE A 72 1.97 4.02 -5.03
CA ILE A 72 2.99 3.80 -6.07
C ILE A 72 2.97 4.93 -7.10
N LEU A 73 1.80 5.30 -7.61
CA LEU A 73 1.66 6.37 -8.60
C LEU A 73 2.10 7.71 -8.02
N TRP A 74 1.70 8.01 -6.78
CA TRP A 74 2.09 9.22 -6.08
C TRP A 74 3.60 9.27 -5.83
N PHE A 75 4.19 8.18 -5.36
CA PHE A 75 5.63 8.06 -5.15
C PHE A 75 6.40 8.27 -6.46
N LEU A 76 5.99 7.60 -7.55
CA LEU A 76 6.62 7.73 -8.86
C LEU A 76 6.53 9.17 -9.39
N PHE A 77 5.40 9.84 -9.23
CA PHE A 77 5.23 11.23 -9.64
C PHE A 77 6.26 12.14 -8.95
N TYR A 78 6.39 12.04 -7.63
CA TYR A 78 7.37 12.83 -6.88
C TYR A 78 8.81 12.40 -7.12
N TYR A 79 9.07 11.10 -7.30
CA TYR A 79 10.39 10.60 -7.68
C TYR A 79 10.85 11.22 -9.01
N MET A 80 9.98 11.25 -10.03
CA MET A 80 10.29 11.88 -11.32
C MET A 80 10.51 13.40 -11.17
N MET A 81 9.69 14.06 -10.35
CA MET A 81 9.85 15.48 -10.05
C MET A 81 11.21 15.80 -9.42
N ILE A 82 11.58 15.05 -8.39
CA ILE A 82 12.79 15.28 -7.59
C ILE A 82 14.07 14.93 -8.37
N PHE A 83 14.08 13.83 -9.14
CA PHE A 83 15.31 13.33 -9.76
C PHE A 83 15.50 13.71 -11.24
N TYR A 84 14.42 14.05 -11.96
CA TYR A 84 14.50 14.24 -13.41
C TYR A 84 14.00 15.60 -13.89
N TRP A 85 12.97 16.18 -13.27
CA TRP A 85 12.47 17.50 -13.68
C TRP A 85 13.24 18.65 -13.03
N GLU A 86 13.45 18.58 -11.72
CA GLU A 86 14.16 19.62 -10.96
C GLU A 86 15.23 18.97 -10.06
N PRO A 87 16.35 18.50 -10.65
CA PRO A 87 17.39 17.81 -9.89
C PRO A 87 18.08 18.78 -8.93
N ASP A 88 17.72 18.66 -7.65
CA ASP A 88 18.33 19.37 -6.52
C ASP A 88 19.34 18.44 -5.83
N PRO A 89 20.57 18.89 -5.49
CA PRO A 89 21.46 18.14 -4.60
C PRO A 89 20.83 17.72 -3.25
N GLN A 90 19.77 18.37 -2.80
CA GLN A 90 18.98 17.99 -1.61
C GLN A 90 17.84 16.99 -1.88
N ALA A 91 17.75 16.44 -3.08
CA ALA A 91 16.74 15.45 -3.49
C ALA A 91 16.57 14.28 -2.51
N ALA A 92 17.67 13.81 -1.90
CA ALA A 92 17.64 12.74 -0.91
C ALA A 92 16.85 13.11 0.36
N ILE A 93 16.88 14.39 0.77
CA ILE A 93 16.10 14.89 1.90
C ILE A 93 14.61 14.95 1.51
N GLY A 94 14.30 15.39 0.28
CA GLY A 94 12.92 15.40 -0.24
C GLY A 94 12.25 14.02 -0.23
N LEU A 95 13.00 12.96 -0.55
CA LEU A 95 12.56 11.57 -0.43
C LEU A 95 12.17 11.16 1.00
N LEU A 96 12.93 11.62 1.99
CA LEU A 96 12.70 11.29 3.39
C LEU A 96 11.34 11.85 3.85
N TYR A 97 11.01 13.07 3.44
CA TYR A 97 9.72 13.68 3.70
C TYR A 97 8.58 13.00 2.96
N LEU A 98 8.83 12.39 1.80
CA LEU A 98 7.80 11.71 1.02
C LEU A 98 7.09 10.61 1.83
N GLY A 99 7.87 9.79 2.54
CA GLY A 99 7.32 8.75 3.41
C GLY A 99 6.44 9.33 4.51
N ILE A 100 6.92 10.37 5.21
CA ILE A 100 6.24 11.01 6.33
C ILE A 100 4.96 11.73 5.87
N VAL A 101 5.05 12.50 4.78
CA VAL A 101 3.93 13.29 4.23
C VAL A 101 2.80 12.40 3.73
N SER A 102 3.09 11.15 3.36
CA SER A 102 2.05 10.20 2.97
C SER A 102 1.24 9.64 4.16
N LEU A 103 1.78 9.68 5.39
CA LEU A 103 1.18 9.04 6.57
C LEU A 103 -0.25 9.53 6.89
N PRO A 104 -0.57 10.86 6.84
CA PRO A 104 -1.92 11.34 7.09
C PRO A 104 -2.98 10.74 6.15
N VAL A 105 -2.59 10.31 4.94
CA VAL A 105 -3.48 9.67 3.97
C VAL A 105 -3.48 8.15 4.14
N MET A 106 -2.30 7.56 4.35
CA MET A 106 -2.14 6.11 4.43
C MET A 106 -2.72 5.51 5.72
N ILE A 107 -2.59 6.21 6.85
CA ILE A 107 -3.10 5.75 8.15
C ILE A 107 -4.62 5.52 8.11
N PRO A 108 -5.47 6.48 7.65
CA PRO A 108 -6.89 6.24 7.46
C PRO A 108 -7.20 5.04 6.57
N ILE A 109 -6.49 4.87 5.45
CA ILE A 109 -6.68 3.73 4.53
C ILE A 109 -6.40 2.41 5.25
N TRP A 110 -5.33 2.34 6.04
CA TRP A 110 -5.00 1.16 6.85
C TRP A 110 -6.09 0.84 7.87
N ILE A 111 -6.56 1.85 8.61
CA ILE A 111 -7.62 1.70 9.61
C ILE A 111 -8.89 1.18 8.95
N ILE A 112 -9.35 1.81 7.87
CA ILE A 112 -10.57 1.40 7.15
C ILE A 112 -10.41 -0.02 6.61
N THR A 113 -9.25 -0.35 6.04
CA THR A 113 -8.95 -1.70 5.52
C THR A 113 -9.05 -2.75 6.62
N LEU A 114 -8.47 -2.50 7.79
CA LEU A 114 -8.52 -3.41 8.94
C LEU A 114 -9.94 -3.55 9.50
N VAL A 115 -10.69 -2.44 9.58
CA VAL A 115 -12.10 -2.46 10.01
C VAL A 115 -12.95 -3.28 9.05
N LEU A 116 -12.81 -3.05 7.74
CA LEU A 116 -13.48 -3.86 6.71
C LEU A 116 -13.07 -5.32 6.79
N ASN A 117 -11.82 -5.62 7.15
CA ASN A 117 -11.36 -6.99 7.34
C ASN A 117 -12.10 -7.68 8.50
N ARG A 118 -12.35 -6.95 9.60
CA ARG A 118 -12.98 -7.49 10.84
C ARG A 118 -14.50 -7.60 10.83
N ARG A 119 -15.23 -6.82 10.01
CA ARG A 119 -16.72 -6.84 10.03
C ARG A 119 -17.30 -8.23 9.78
N LYS A 120 -18.12 -8.82 10.66
CA LYS A 120 -18.77 -10.10 10.32
C LYS A 120 -19.75 -9.86 9.16
N THR A 121 -19.72 -10.71 8.13
CA THR A 121 -20.79 -10.74 7.13
C THR A 121 -22.03 -11.19 7.89
N LEU A 122 -23.02 -10.32 8.06
CA LEU A 122 -24.28 -10.73 8.68
C LEU A 122 -24.90 -11.83 7.79
N PRO A 123 -25.44 -12.91 8.37
CA PRO A 123 -26.17 -13.89 7.59
C PRO A 123 -27.33 -13.17 6.89
N THR A 124 -27.36 -13.19 5.56
CA THR A 124 -28.58 -12.94 4.81
C THR A 124 -29.45 -14.17 4.97
N GLU A 125 -30.04 -14.33 6.15
CA GLU A 125 -31.08 -15.32 6.33
C GLU A 125 -32.29 -14.84 5.51
N PRO A 126 -32.77 -15.62 4.52
CA PRO A 126 -33.98 -15.25 3.81
C PRO A 126 -35.10 -15.20 4.85
N VAL A 127 -35.75 -14.04 4.96
CA VAL A 127 -36.94 -13.88 5.80
C VAL A 127 -37.98 -14.83 5.24
N HIS A 128 -38.12 -16.00 5.87
CA HIS A 128 -39.20 -16.93 5.57
C HIS A 128 -40.47 -16.29 6.12
N PHE A 129 -41.21 -15.58 5.26
CA PHE A 129 -42.55 -15.14 5.57
C PHE A 129 -43.42 -16.40 5.63
N GLU A 130 -43.68 -16.87 6.84
CA GLU A 130 -44.67 -17.92 7.08
C GLU A 130 -46.04 -17.31 6.82
N SER A 131 -46.64 -17.64 5.66
CA SER A 131 -48.01 -17.26 5.35
C SER A 131 -48.93 -18.03 6.29
N LYS A 132 -49.42 -17.36 7.32
CA LYS A 132 -50.59 -17.83 8.07
C LYS A 132 -51.82 -17.67 7.17
N ASP A 133 -52.06 -18.66 6.32
CA ASP A 133 -53.34 -18.80 5.65
C ASP A 133 -54.37 -19.21 6.70
N SER A 134 -55.43 -18.40 6.73
CA SER A 134 -56.54 -18.40 7.69
C SER A 134 -57.70 -19.26 7.19
#